data_AF-S6V2R5-F1
#
_entry.id   AF-S6V2R5-F1
#
_cell.length_a   1.000
_cell.length_b   1.000
_cell.length_c   1.000
_cell.angle_alpha   90.00
_cell.angle_beta   90.00
_cell.angle_gamma   90.00
#
_symmetry.space_group_name_H-M   'P 1'
#
loop_
_entity.id
_entity.type
_entity.pdbx_description
1 polymer ?
#
loop_
_entity_poly.entity_id
_entity_poly.type
_entity_poly.pdbx_seq_one_letter_code
_entity_poly.pdbx_strand_id
1 'polypeptide(L)'
;MGERLLTPASTTQVRYSFTLFERGADGSRVRVQTDSTDQPFDINEGSKLELGSTAKMRVLTTYLEIIAELHGRYAGMSTAELRKVTVEEPDRLTRWAVDYLLLNKDRDLAKMLSAALDRTYSASPAEAFFTGGGLHRFNNFRREDNERIPTLRESLRESINLPFIRLMRDVVRYSTYQAPNNSAALLKDDDDPRRQEYLSQFADREGTVFLLRFWKRYKDKTTQERLDTFLDGIHPTAIRLAAVHRYLLPGADQATFNAFVRAHLEEPKATSTLTDKRLADLYQSYGPGAYNLPDQGYIARVHPLDLWLVGYLLKHPDAQFKDAAAASRFERQEVYGWLFKSRHKGARDSRVRTMMEVEAFLDIEQRWQRVGYPFDHLVPSLATAI
;
A
#
# COMPACT_ATOMS: atom_id res chain seq x y z
N MET A 1 14.60 5.98 -9.04
CA MET A 1 13.78 6.30 -7.85
C MET A 1 12.60 7.16 -8.30
N GLY A 2 11.40 6.91 -7.79
CA GLY A 2 10.18 7.59 -8.25
C GLY A 2 10.08 9.04 -7.79
N GLU A 3 9.53 9.90 -8.64
CA GLU A 3 9.37 11.36 -8.48
C GLU A 3 8.56 11.78 -7.23
N ARG A 4 7.89 10.82 -6.56
CA ARG A 4 7.08 11.05 -5.34
C ARG A 4 7.69 10.51 -4.04
N LEU A 5 8.85 9.87 -4.11
CA LEU A 5 9.52 9.33 -2.92
C LEU A 5 10.42 10.37 -2.23
N LEU A 6 10.93 11.35 -2.97
CA LEU A 6 11.78 12.42 -2.48
C LEU A 6 11.33 13.74 -3.09
N THR A 7 10.87 14.68 -2.25
CA THR A 7 10.70 16.09 -2.62
C THR A 7 11.99 16.86 -2.31
N PRO A 8 12.24 18.03 -2.93
CA PRO A 8 13.37 18.88 -2.61
C PRO A 8 13.51 19.18 -1.10
N ALA A 9 12.36 19.31 -0.40
CA ALA A 9 12.32 19.54 1.03
C ALA A 9 12.63 18.29 1.89
N SER A 10 12.34 17.08 1.39
CA SER A 10 12.64 15.83 2.11
C SER A 10 14.04 15.28 1.80
N THR A 11 14.70 15.76 0.74
CA THR A 11 16.07 15.30 0.37
C THR A 11 17.09 15.57 1.47
N THR A 12 16.91 16.62 2.28
CA THR A 12 17.78 16.95 3.42
C THR A 12 17.66 15.95 4.58
N GLN A 13 16.60 15.13 4.60
CA GLN A 13 16.37 14.10 5.62
C GLN A 13 16.88 12.72 5.17
N VAL A 14 17.40 12.60 3.94
CA VAL A 14 17.95 11.35 3.43
C VAL A 14 19.30 11.12 4.06
N ARG A 15 19.43 10.00 4.76
CA ARG A 15 20.70 9.52 5.30
C ARG A 15 21.38 8.67 4.23
N TYR A 16 22.65 8.94 3.97
CA TYR A 16 23.45 8.20 3.00
C TYR A 16 24.53 7.43 3.74
N SER A 17 24.72 6.18 3.35
CA SER A 17 25.85 5.34 3.74
C SER A 17 26.52 4.84 2.48
N PHE A 18 27.84 4.98 2.39
CA PHE A 18 28.65 4.43 1.31
C PHE A 18 29.72 3.53 1.89
N THR A 19 29.65 2.24 1.53
CA THR A 19 30.67 1.26 1.88
C THR A 19 31.31 0.71 0.62
N LEU A 20 32.63 0.89 0.47
CA LEU A 20 33.43 0.30 -0.60
C LEU A 20 34.16 -0.91 -0.06
N PHE A 21 33.96 -2.05 -0.71
CA PHE A 21 34.76 -3.24 -0.49
C PHE A 21 35.75 -3.42 -1.65
N GLU A 22 37.01 -3.68 -1.31
CA GLU A 22 37.97 -4.22 -2.27
C GLU A 22 38.06 -5.73 -2.09
N ARG A 23 38.00 -6.45 -3.21
CA ARG A 23 38.12 -7.91 -3.21
C ARG A 23 39.60 -8.30 -3.29
N GLY A 24 40.11 -8.96 -2.25
CA GLY A 24 41.45 -9.55 -2.21
C GLY A 24 41.40 -11.08 -2.26
N ALA A 25 42.59 -11.71 -2.24
CA ALA A 25 42.73 -13.17 -2.26
C ALA A 25 42.05 -13.86 -1.06
N ASP A 26 42.00 -13.18 0.09
CA ASP A 26 41.46 -13.72 1.34
C ASP A 26 40.00 -13.28 1.61
N GLY A 27 39.36 -12.58 0.66
CA GLY A 27 37.99 -12.08 0.77
C GLY A 27 37.83 -10.58 0.56
N SER A 28 36.63 -10.08 0.82
CA SER A 28 36.27 -8.67 0.67
C SER A 28 36.71 -7.86 1.89
N ARG A 29 37.56 -6.85 1.70
CA ARG A 29 38.03 -5.94 2.74
C ARG A 29 37.33 -4.58 2.60
N VAL A 30 36.82 -4.03 3.69
CA VAL A 30 36.25 -2.66 3.69
C VAL A 30 37.39 -1.67 3.46
N ARG A 31 37.25 -0.81 2.45
CA ARG A 31 38.20 0.27 2.11
C ARG A 31 37.67 1.64 2.49
N VAL A 32 36.37 1.84 2.35
CA VAL A 32 35.70 3.08 2.71
C VAL A 32 34.40 2.69 3.39
N GLN A 33 34.10 3.32 4.51
CA GLN A 33 32.76 3.37 5.08
C GLN A 33 32.53 4.81 5.52
N THR A 34 31.55 5.48 4.91
CA THR A 34 31.21 6.87 5.22
C THR A 34 29.70 7.01 5.31
N ASP A 35 29.26 7.62 6.40
CA ASP A 35 27.86 7.78 6.75
C ASP A 35 27.57 9.28 6.94
N SER A 36 26.40 9.74 6.53
CA SER A 36 25.97 11.14 6.74
C SER A 36 25.44 11.39 8.17
N THR A 37 25.66 10.46 9.10
CA THR A 37 25.21 10.52 10.50
C THR A 37 26.27 9.95 11.44
N ASP A 38 26.33 10.45 12.69
CA ASP A 38 27.26 9.99 13.74
C ASP A 38 26.86 8.65 14.40
N GLN A 39 25.93 7.90 13.79
CA GLN A 39 25.50 6.57 14.24
C GLN A 39 25.68 5.56 13.10
N PRO A 40 26.01 4.28 13.41
CA PRO A 40 26.06 3.21 12.42
C PRO A 40 24.75 3.15 11.66
N PHE A 41 24.80 3.14 10.33
CA PHE A 41 23.61 3.04 9.49
C PHE A 41 22.91 1.69 9.74
N ASP A 42 21.76 1.74 10.41
CA ASP A 42 20.92 0.56 10.61
C ASP A 42 20.02 0.35 9.38
N ILE A 43 20.33 -0.68 8.61
CA ILE A 43 19.57 -1.10 7.42
C ILE A 43 18.15 -1.54 7.81
N ASN A 44 17.92 -1.95 9.07
CA ASN A 44 16.65 -2.51 9.52
C ASN A 44 15.66 -1.45 10.03
N GLU A 45 16.12 -0.24 10.38
CA GLU A 45 15.23 0.84 10.83
C GLU A 45 14.85 1.80 9.70
N GLY A 46 13.59 1.69 9.24
CA GLY A 46 12.97 2.71 8.39
C GLY A 46 13.52 2.85 6.97
N SER A 47 14.33 1.88 6.51
CA SER A 47 14.89 1.86 5.16
C SER A 47 14.01 1.03 4.21
N LYS A 48 13.84 1.50 2.97
CA LYS A 48 13.27 0.71 1.88
C LYS A 48 14.42 0.30 0.97
N LEU A 49 14.70 -1.00 0.93
CA LEU A 49 15.76 -1.56 0.10
C LEU A 49 15.22 -2.01 -1.24
N GLU A 50 15.86 -1.55 -2.31
CA GLU A 50 15.62 -2.03 -3.66
C GLU A 50 16.52 -3.25 -3.87
N LEU A 51 15.92 -4.44 -3.92
CA LEU A 51 16.64 -5.71 -4.15
C LEU A 51 17.31 -5.75 -5.54
N GLY A 52 16.80 -4.93 -6.48
CA GLY A 52 17.21 -4.95 -7.86
C GLY A 52 17.01 -6.33 -8.49
N SER A 53 17.84 -6.65 -9.48
CA SER A 53 17.70 -7.89 -10.25
C SER A 53 17.90 -9.18 -9.45
N THR A 54 18.34 -9.11 -8.18
CA THR A 54 18.37 -10.30 -7.29
C THR A 54 16.97 -10.78 -6.92
N ALA A 55 15.96 -9.92 -6.93
CA ALA A 55 14.57 -10.28 -6.72
C ALA A 55 14.06 -11.27 -7.78
N LYS A 56 14.52 -11.15 -9.03
CA LYS A 56 14.15 -12.03 -10.15
C LYS A 56 14.45 -13.49 -9.84
N MET A 57 15.59 -13.77 -9.21
CA MET A 57 15.93 -15.13 -8.77
C MET A 57 14.98 -15.66 -7.70
N ARG A 58 14.56 -14.82 -6.76
CA ARG A 58 13.59 -15.21 -5.73
C ARG A 58 12.21 -15.47 -6.32
N VAL A 59 11.74 -14.61 -7.23
CA VAL A 59 10.48 -14.83 -7.97
C VAL A 59 10.55 -16.13 -8.77
N LEU A 60 11.64 -16.38 -9.49
CA LEU A 60 11.81 -17.61 -10.26
C LEU A 60 11.81 -18.85 -9.35
N THR A 61 12.50 -18.77 -8.20
CA THR A 61 12.55 -19.86 -7.23
C THR A 61 11.14 -20.17 -6.70
N THR A 62 10.40 -19.16 -6.24
CA THR A 62 9.02 -19.31 -5.79
C THR A 62 8.13 -19.88 -6.89
N TYR A 63 8.28 -19.40 -8.11
CA TYR A 63 7.54 -19.93 -9.25
C TYR A 63 7.82 -21.43 -9.48
N LEU A 64 9.08 -21.86 -9.45
CA LEU A 64 9.44 -23.27 -9.64
C LEU A 64 8.99 -24.15 -8.46
N GLU A 65 9.05 -23.65 -7.23
CA GLU A 65 8.45 -24.32 -6.07
C GLU A 65 6.95 -24.54 -6.28
N ILE A 66 6.23 -23.53 -6.76
CA ILE A 66 4.80 -23.64 -7.09
C ILE A 66 4.54 -24.69 -8.18
N ILE A 67 5.36 -24.73 -9.24
CA ILE A 67 5.23 -25.76 -10.27
C ILE A 67 5.48 -27.16 -9.70
N ALA A 68 6.46 -27.33 -8.81
CA ALA A 68 6.71 -28.60 -8.15
C ALA A 68 5.57 -29.02 -7.22
N GLU A 69 4.96 -28.08 -6.48
CA GLU A 69 3.77 -28.32 -5.66
C GLU A 69 2.58 -28.75 -6.52
N LEU A 70 2.37 -28.07 -7.65
CA LEU A 70 1.31 -28.40 -8.61
C LEU A 70 1.53 -29.78 -9.24
N HIS A 71 2.77 -30.11 -9.60
CA HIS A 71 3.14 -31.45 -10.05
C HIS A 71 2.81 -32.50 -9.00
N GLY A 72 3.25 -32.31 -7.75
CA GLY A 72 2.99 -33.24 -6.66
C GLY A 72 1.50 -33.47 -6.40
N ARG A 73 0.66 -32.44 -6.61
CA ARG A 73 -0.80 -32.54 -6.48
C ARG A 73 -1.48 -33.28 -7.64
N TYR A 74 -1.03 -33.07 -8.88
CA TYR A 74 -1.81 -33.46 -10.06
C TYR A 74 -1.18 -34.58 -10.91
N ALA A 75 0.14 -34.83 -10.82
CA ALA A 75 0.83 -35.73 -11.74
C ALA A 75 0.32 -37.18 -11.67
N GLY A 76 -0.09 -37.63 -10.48
CA GLY A 76 -0.63 -38.98 -10.24
C GLY A 76 -2.10 -39.16 -10.64
N MET A 77 -2.82 -38.09 -10.96
CA MET A 77 -4.23 -38.16 -11.36
C MET A 77 -4.38 -38.72 -12.78
N SER A 78 -5.41 -39.52 -13.02
CA SER A 78 -5.78 -39.95 -14.36
C SER A 78 -6.19 -38.77 -15.25
N THR A 79 -6.14 -38.94 -16.57
CA THR A 79 -6.61 -37.92 -17.53
C THR A 79 -8.07 -37.54 -17.30
N ALA A 80 -8.91 -38.48 -16.84
CA ALA A 80 -10.30 -38.22 -16.52
C ALA A 80 -10.47 -37.34 -15.28
N GLU A 81 -9.63 -37.53 -14.27
CA GLU A 81 -9.61 -36.70 -13.06
C GLU A 81 -9.06 -35.30 -13.35
N LEU A 82 -7.96 -35.20 -14.10
CA LEU A 82 -7.38 -33.91 -14.50
C LEU A 82 -8.39 -33.02 -15.25
N ARG A 83 -9.21 -33.60 -16.12
CA ARG A 83 -10.27 -32.86 -16.84
C ARG A 83 -11.38 -32.32 -15.93
N LYS A 84 -11.52 -32.86 -14.72
CA LYS A 84 -12.52 -32.41 -13.72
C LYS A 84 -11.95 -31.36 -12.77
N VAL A 85 -10.64 -31.12 -12.79
CA VAL A 85 -10.01 -30.09 -11.95
C VAL A 85 -10.57 -28.72 -12.33
N THR A 86 -11.27 -28.11 -11.39
CA THR A 86 -11.79 -26.75 -11.56
C THR A 86 -10.69 -25.77 -11.18
N VAL A 87 -10.27 -24.94 -12.13
CA VAL A 87 -9.24 -23.93 -11.93
C VAL A 87 -9.83 -22.56 -12.17
N GLU A 88 -9.67 -21.66 -11.20
CA GLU A 88 -10.09 -20.26 -11.32
C GLU A 88 -9.38 -19.60 -12.51
N GLU A 89 -10.13 -18.83 -13.31
CA GLU A 89 -9.61 -18.23 -14.56
C GLU A 89 -8.32 -17.41 -14.37
N PRO A 90 -8.16 -16.64 -13.28
CA PRO A 90 -6.92 -15.90 -13.07
C PRO A 90 -5.72 -16.75 -12.65
N ASP A 91 -5.94 -17.98 -12.16
CA ASP A 91 -4.87 -18.90 -11.74
C ASP A 91 -4.25 -19.60 -12.96
N ARG A 92 -3.38 -18.84 -13.64
CA ARG A 92 -2.69 -19.29 -14.86
C ARG A 92 -1.64 -20.36 -14.59
N LEU A 93 -1.09 -20.44 -13.37
CA LEU A 93 -0.06 -21.43 -13.02
C LEU A 93 -0.68 -22.81 -12.86
N THR A 94 -1.76 -22.91 -12.07
CA THR A 94 -2.50 -24.17 -11.92
C THR A 94 -3.08 -24.63 -13.25
N ARG A 95 -3.63 -23.70 -14.05
CA ARG A 95 -4.15 -24.02 -15.38
C ARG A 95 -3.06 -24.62 -16.28
N TRP A 96 -1.91 -23.95 -16.38
CA TRP A 96 -0.79 -24.41 -17.18
C TRP A 96 -0.29 -25.78 -16.72
N ALA A 97 -0.20 -26.02 -15.40
CA ALA A 97 0.25 -27.30 -14.86
C ALA A 97 -0.68 -28.45 -15.22
N VAL A 98 -2.01 -28.26 -15.09
CA VAL A 98 -3.01 -29.27 -15.47
C VAL A 98 -2.95 -29.53 -16.98
N ASP A 99 -2.89 -28.48 -17.80
CA ASP A 99 -2.82 -28.60 -19.25
C ASP A 99 -1.54 -29.35 -19.69
N TYR A 100 -0.40 -29.05 -19.06
CA TYR A 100 0.86 -29.75 -19.32
C TYR A 100 0.74 -31.26 -19.05
N LEU A 101 0.15 -31.65 -17.91
CA LEU A 101 -0.02 -33.05 -17.53
C LEU A 101 -1.08 -33.79 -18.37
N LEU A 102 -2.03 -33.06 -18.96
CA LEU A 102 -2.99 -33.61 -19.93
C LEU A 102 -2.34 -33.91 -21.28
N LEU A 103 -1.43 -33.04 -21.74
CA LEU A 103 -0.77 -33.15 -23.04
C LEU A 103 0.42 -34.11 -23.03
N ASN A 104 1.12 -34.24 -21.89
CA ASN A 104 2.32 -35.04 -21.79
C ASN A 104 2.05 -36.40 -21.12
N LYS A 105 2.45 -37.47 -21.80
CA LYS A 105 2.41 -38.83 -21.25
C LYS A 105 3.50 -39.06 -20.21
N ASP A 106 4.68 -38.52 -20.47
CA ASP A 106 5.78 -38.50 -19.52
C ASP A 106 5.61 -37.29 -18.60
N ARG A 107 5.30 -37.57 -17.34
CA ARG A 107 4.97 -36.59 -16.30
C ARG A 107 6.10 -36.45 -15.29
N ASP A 108 7.34 -36.61 -15.73
CA ASP A 108 8.50 -36.36 -14.88
C ASP A 108 8.58 -34.89 -14.40
N LEU A 109 8.94 -34.71 -13.12
CA LEU A 109 9.03 -33.39 -12.51
C LEU A 109 10.13 -32.54 -13.16
N ALA A 110 11.31 -33.11 -13.43
CA ALA A 110 12.43 -32.35 -14.00
C ALA A 110 12.08 -31.85 -15.42
N LYS A 111 11.37 -32.66 -16.22
CA LYS A 111 10.86 -32.24 -17.53
C LYS A 111 9.82 -31.12 -17.41
N MET A 112 8.90 -31.22 -16.45
CA MET A 112 7.90 -30.17 -16.22
C MET A 112 8.55 -28.85 -15.76
N LEU A 113 9.53 -28.92 -14.84
CA LEU A 113 10.30 -27.74 -14.41
C LEU A 113 11.13 -27.14 -15.55
N SER A 114 11.70 -27.96 -16.42
CA SER A 114 12.40 -27.45 -17.61
C SER A 114 11.43 -26.73 -18.56
N ALA A 115 10.27 -27.33 -18.85
CA ALA A 115 9.25 -26.70 -19.69
C ALA A 115 8.69 -25.42 -19.04
N ALA A 116 8.59 -25.39 -17.71
CA ALA A 116 8.19 -24.20 -16.95
C ALA A 116 9.16 -23.02 -17.14
N LEU A 117 10.47 -23.29 -17.31
CA LEU A 117 11.50 -22.28 -17.61
C LEU A 117 11.47 -21.81 -19.07
N ASP A 118 10.95 -22.63 -19.97
CA ASP A 118 10.84 -22.31 -21.39
C ASP A 118 9.53 -21.57 -21.73
N ARG A 119 8.65 -21.35 -20.74
CA ARG A 119 7.48 -20.47 -20.90
C ARG A 119 7.92 -19.06 -21.26
N THR A 120 7.19 -18.46 -22.19
CA THR A 120 7.46 -17.11 -22.67
C THR A 120 6.53 -16.09 -22.05
N TYR A 121 7.03 -14.88 -21.88
CA TYR A 121 6.28 -13.74 -21.36
C TYR A 121 6.59 -12.52 -22.21
N SER A 122 5.57 -11.71 -22.51
CA SER A 122 5.79 -10.45 -23.22
C SER A 122 6.69 -9.52 -22.40
N ALA A 123 7.65 -8.89 -23.06
CA ALA A 123 8.44 -7.82 -22.50
C ALA A 123 7.83 -6.42 -22.75
N SER A 124 6.62 -6.33 -23.30
CA SER A 124 5.99 -5.06 -23.65
C SER A 124 5.61 -4.21 -22.43
N PRO A 125 5.92 -2.90 -22.43
CA PRO A 125 5.50 -1.94 -21.40
C PRO A 125 4.08 -1.39 -21.62
N ALA A 126 3.37 -1.82 -22.67
CA ALA A 126 2.04 -1.28 -23.02
C ALA A 126 0.96 -1.61 -21.98
N GLU A 127 1.12 -2.71 -21.23
CA GLU A 127 0.20 -3.14 -20.18
C GLU A 127 0.31 -2.24 -18.94
N ALA A 128 -0.83 -1.92 -18.34
CA ALA A 128 -0.90 -1.31 -17.02
C ALA A 128 -1.32 -2.37 -15.99
N PHE A 129 -0.74 -2.30 -14.80
CA PHE A 129 -0.93 -3.29 -13.74
C PHE A 129 -1.51 -2.60 -12.51
N PHE A 130 -2.64 -3.07 -12.00
CA PHE A 130 -3.14 -2.62 -10.70
C PHE A 130 -2.47 -3.44 -9.59
N THR A 131 -1.64 -2.81 -8.77
CA THR A 131 -0.82 -3.45 -7.72
C THR A 131 -0.38 -2.42 -6.70
N GLY A 132 -0.11 -2.81 -5.45
CA GLY A 132 0.32 -1.88 -4.39
C GLY A 132 -0.72 -0.79 -4.09
N GLY A 133 -1.99 -1.07 -4.36
CA GLY A 133 -3.10 -0.12 -4.17
C GLY A 133 -3.27 0.92 -5.28
N GLY A 134 -2.54 0.81 -6.40
CA GLY A 134 -2.63 1.78 -7.50
C GLY A 134 -2.36 1.20 -8.88
N LEU A 135 -2.53 2.03 -9.91
CA LEU A 135 -2.17 1.66 -11.28
C LEU A 135 -0.69 1.96 -11.53
N HIS A 136 0.05 0.95 -11.96
CA HIS A 136 1.47 1.02 -12.28
C HIS A 136 1.73 0.67 -13.74
N ARG A 137 2.77 1.29 -14.31
CA ARG A 137 3.40 0.87 -15.57
C ARG A 137 4.87 0.59 -15.27
N PHE A 138 5.38 -0.49 -15.85
CA PHE A 138 6.75 -0.93 -15.68
C PHE A 138 7.49 -0.81 -17.00
N ASN A 139 8.80 -0.63 -16.95
CA ASN A 139 9.66 -0.51 -18.11
C ASN A 139 10.84 -1.49 -18.01
N ASN A 140 11.32 -1.96 -19.17
CA ASN A 140 12.61 -2.64 -19.24
C ASN A 140 13.74 -1.61 -19.11
N PHE A 141 14.91 -2.07 -18.69
CA PHE A 141 16.11 -1.24 -18.68
C PHE A 141 16.50 -0.83 -20.12
N ARG A 142 16.46 -1.79 -21.05
CA ARG A 142 16.72 -1.60 -22.47
C ARG A 142 15.41 -1.50 -23.24
N ARG A 143 15.26 -0.48 -24.09
CA ARG A 143 14.03 -0.29 -24.88
C ARG A 143 13.90 -1.31 -26.00
N GLU A 144 15.04 -1.83 -26.46
CA GLU A 144 15.15 -2.87 -27.48
C GLU A 144 14.46 -4.16 -27.04
N ASP A 145 14.30 -4.37 -25.73
CA ASP A 145 13.61 -5.54 -25.20
C ASP A 145 12.09 -5.44 -25.29
N ASN A 146 11.52 -4.24 -25.49
CA ASN A 146 10.08 -4.00 -25.34
C ASN A 146 9.20 -4.79 -26.32
N GLU A 147 9.75 -5.25 -27.45
CA GLU A 147 8.99 -5.99 -28.47
C GLU A 147 9.19 -7.50 -28.36
N ARG A 148 10.03 -7.96 -27.43
CA ARG A 148 10.40 -9.38 -27.30
C ARG A 148 9.33 -10.17 -26.55
N ILE A 149 9.27 -11.47 -26.83
CA ILE A 149 8.52 -12.47 -26.06
C ILE A 149 9.50 -13.58 -25.62
N PRO A 150 10.49 -13.25 -24.76
CA PRO A 150 11.54 -14.19 -24.35
C PRO A 150 10.99 -15.30 -23.44
N THR A 151 11.71 -16.41 -23.39
CA THR A 151 11.57 -17.44 -22.35
C THR A 151 11.97 -16.88 -20.98
N LEU A 152 11.56 -17.54 -19.89
CA LEU A 152 12.05 -17.18 -18.55
C LEU A 152 13.57 -17.37 -18.42
N ARG A 153 14.16 -18.37 -19.11
CA ARG A 153 15.63 -18.54 -19.17
C ARG A 153 16.34 -17.34 -19.76
N GLU A 154 15.89 -16.89 -20.93
CA GLU A 154 16.45 -15.71 -21.60
C GLU A 154 16.24 -14.45 -20.76
N SER A 155 15.03 -14.29 -20.22
CA SER A 155 14.67 -13.16 -19.36
C SER A 155 15.55 -13.08 -18.12
N LEU A 156 15.89 -14.21 -17.51
CA LEU A 156 16.80 -14.26 -16.36
C LEU A 156 18.22 -13.89 -16.79
N ARG A 157 18.73 -14.55 -17.85
CA ARG A 157 20.10 -14.35 -18.36
C ARG A 157 20.36 -12.91 -18.75
N GLU A 158 19.39 -12.28 -19.40
CA GLU A 158 19.49 -10.90 -19.91
C GLU A 158 18.85 -9.88 -18.96
N SER A 159 18.33 -10.34 -17.82
CA SER A 159 17.73 -9.53 -16.77
C SER A 159 16.59 -8.62 -17.27
N ILE A 160 15.72 -9.13 -18.14
CA ILE A 160 14.58 -8.39 -18.71
C ILE A 160 13.48 -8.24 -17.65
N ASN A 161 13.00 -7.02 -17.40
CA ASN A 161 12.12 -6.73 -16.25
C ASN A 161 10.68 -7.23 -16.43
N LEU A 162 10.07 -6.92 -17.57
CA LEU A 162 8.62 -7.11 -17.78
C LEU A 162 8.16 -8.59 -17.71
N PRO A 163 8.94 -9.58 -18.18
CA PRO A 163 8.67 -10.99 -17.94
C PRO A 163 8.53 -11.34 -16.44
N PHE A 164 9.38 -10.77 -15.58
CA PHE A 164 9.33 -11.02 -14.14
C PHE A 164 8.17 -10.30 -13.44
N ILE A 165 7.78 -9.11 -13.88
CA ILE A 165 6.55 -8.45 -13.40
C ILE A 165 5.33 -9.34 -13.68
N ARG A 166 5.25 -9.92 -14.89
CA ARG A 166 4.14 -10.79 -15.28
C ARG A 166 4.19 -12.15 -14.59
N LEU A 167 5.39 -12.70 -14.40
CA LEU A 167 5.58 -13.92 -13.61
C LEU A 167 5.14 -13.69 -12.16
N MET A 168 5.54 -12.57 -11.56
CA MET A 168 5.13 -12.21 -10.20
C MET A 168 3.62 -12.04 -10.08
N ARG A 169 2.96 -11.46 -11.10
CA ARG A 169 1.49 -11.41 -11.15
C ARG A 169 0.88 -12.80 -11.13
N ASP A 170 1.45 -13.75 -11.87
CA ASP A 170 0.96 -15.12 -11.89
C ASP A 170 1.20 -15.84 -10.56
N VAL A 171 2.35 -15.61 -9.90
CA VAL A 171 2.67 -16.11 -8.55
C VAL A 171 1.70 -15.55 -7.50
N VAL A 172 1.47 -14.23 -7.51
CA VAL A 172 0.50 -13.57 -6.61
C VAL A 172 -0.90 -14.15 -6.82
N ARG A 173 -1.34 -14.31 -8.07
CA ARG A 173 -2.64 -14.90 -8.38
C ARG A 173 -2.75 -16.34 -7.87
N TYR A 174 -1.74 -17.18 -8.11
CA TYR A 174 -1.72 -18.54 -7.56
C TYR A 174 -1.90 -18.51 -6.03
N SER A 175 -1.08 -17.72 -5.34
CA SER A 175 -1.13 -17.63 -3.87
C SER A 175 -2.52 -17.16 -3.39
N THR A 176 -3.10 -16.15 -4.05
CA THR A 176 -4.45 -15.65 -3.75
C THR A 176 -5.55 -16.70 -3.92
N TYR A 177 -5.52 -17.51 -4.98
CA TYR A 177 -6.61 -18.44 -5.31
C TYR A 177 -6.41 -19.86 -4.74
N GLN A 178 -5.20 -20.20 -4.33
CA GLN A 178 -4.88 -21.49 -3.70
C GLN A 178 -4.83 -21.40 -2.17
N ALA A 179 -4.95 -20.21 -1.59
CA ALA A 179 -5.05 -20.03 -0.15
C ALA A 179 -6.22 -20.85 0.44
N PRO A 180 -6.10 -21.37 1.68
CA PRO A 180 -7.12 -22.23 2.32
C PRO A 180 -8.54 -21.65 2.34
N ASN A 181 -8.66 -20.31 2.26
CA ASN A 181 -9.93 -19.59 2.29
C ASN A 181 -10.49 -19.21 0.91
N ASN A 182 -9.91 -19.74 -0.19
CA ASN A 182 -10.23 -19.47 -1.60
C ASN A 182 -10.91 -18.10 -1.82
N SER A 183 -10.06 -17.08 -1.94
CA SER A 183 -10.49 -15.69 -2.06
C SER A 183 -11.25 -15.39 -3.36
N ALA A 184 -11.41 -16.35 -4.29
CA ALA A 184 -12.30 -16.20 -5.45
C ALA A 184 -13.76 -15.95 -5.04
N ALA A 185 -14.24 -16.64 -4.01
CA ALA A 185 -15.60 -16.46 -3.51
C ALA A 185 -15.84 -15.02 -3.06
N LEU A 186 -14.83 -14.41 -2.40
CA LEU A 186 -14.89 -13.02 -1.94
C LEU A 186 -15.12 -12.02 -3.08
N LEU A 187 -14.66 -12.29 -4.31
CA LEU A 187 -14.87 -11.37 -5.44
C LEU A 187 -16.18 -11.63 -6.20
N LYS A 188 -16.68 -12.87 -6.15
CA LYS A 188 -17.89 -13.33 -6.83
C LYS A 188 -19.15 -12.97 -6.05
N ASP A 189 -19.15 -13.19 -4.73
CA ASP A 189 -20.28 -12.95 -3.84
C ASP A 189 -20.06 -11.65 -3.05
N ASP A 190 -20.92 -10.65 -3.25
CA ASP A 190 -20.81 -9.35 -2.58
C ASP A 190 -21.38 -9.38 -1.14
N ASP A 191 -22.20 -10.38 -0.83
CA ASP A 191 -22.84 -10.59 0.47
C ASP A 191 -22.01 -11.50 1.39
N ASP A 192 -20.86 -11.99 0.91
CA ASP A 192 -19.95 -12.82 1.72
C ASP A 192 -19.51 -12.03 2.97
N PRO A 193 -19.81 -12.53 4.20
CA PRO A 193 -19.54 -11.80 5.44
C PRO A 193 -18.05 -11.51 5.64
N ARG A 194 -17.16 -12.32 5.04
CA ARG A 194 -15.71 -12.11 5.11
C ARG A 194 -15.27 -10.85 4.39
N ARG A 195 -16.02 -10.36 3.39
CA ARG A 195 -15.71 -9.09 2.71
C ARG A 195 -15.71 -7.92 3.69
N GLN A 196 -16.58 -7.94 4.70
CA GLN A 196 -16.60 -6.87 5.71
C GLN A 196 -15.29 -6.81 6.48
N GLU A 197 -14.72 -7.96 6.82
CA GLU A 197 -13.42 -8.05 7.49
C GLU A 197 -12.30 -7.50 6.59
N TYR A 198 -12.26 -7.87 5.32
CA TYR A 198 -11.27 -7.34 4.36
C TYR A 198 -11.39 -5.82 4.21
N LEU A 199 -12.61 -5.28 4.13
CA LEU A 199 -12.84 -3.83 4.03
C LEU A 199 -12.46 -3.10 5.32
N SER A 200 -12.70 -3.72 6.48
CA SER A 200 -12.30 -3.19 7.79
C SER A 200 -10.77 -3.15 7.94
N GLN A 201 -10.08 -4.23 7.58
CA GLN A 201 -8.61 -4.28 7.58
C GLN A 201 -8.02 -3.28 6.58
N PHE A 202 -8.64 -3.14 5.41
CA PHE A 202 -8.25 -2.13 4.43
C PHE A 202 -8.36 -0.71 5.02
N ALA A 203 -9.50 -0.37 5.63
CA ALA A 203 -9.73 0.92 6.27
C ALA A 203 -8.71 1.20 7.39
N ASP A 204 -8.38 0.19 8.19
CA ASP A 204 -7.39 0.32 9.26
C ASP A 204 -5.98 0.55 8.72
N ARG A 205 -5.57 -0.22 7.70
CA ARG A 205 -4.26 -0.11 7.07
C ARG A 205 -4.10 1.22 6.33
N GLU A 206 -5.04 1.58 5.46
CA GLU A 206 -4.98 2.85 4.70
C GLU A 206 -5.09 4.05 5.65
N GLY A 207 -6.01 3.99 6.62
CA GLY A 207 -6.18 5.03 7.63
C GLY A 207 -4.91 5.25 8.47
N THR A 208 -4.22 4.19 8.88
CA THR A 208 -2.96 4.30 9.64
C THR A 208 -1.85 4.95 8.80
N VAL A 209 -1.78 4.66 7.50
CA VAL A 209 -0.83 5.31 6.57
C VAL A 209 -1.09 6.80 6.45
N PHE A 210 -2.36 7.21 6.29
CA PHE A 210 -2.72 8.63 6.28
C PHE A 210 -2.41 9.31 7.62
N LEU A 211 -2.77 8.66 8.73
CA LEU A 211 -2.52 9.16 10.07
C LEU A 211 -1.02 9.39 10.32
N LEU A 212 -0.16 8.45 9.92
CA LEU A 212 1.30 8.60 10.04
C LEU A 212 1.83 9.79 9.21
N ARG A 213 1.27 10.02 8.02
CA ARG A 213 1.63 11.17 7.19
C ARG A 213 1.29 12.48 7.91
N PHE A 214 0.09 12.56 8.50
CA PHE A 214 -0.32 13.75 9.25
C PHE A 214 0.49 13.91 10.54
N TRP A 215 0.76 12.84 11.27
CA TRP A 215 1.61 12.81 12.47
C TRP A 215 2.96 13.48 12.26
N LYS A 216 3.63 13.14 11.14
CA LYS A 216 4.93 13.74 10.79
C LYS A 216 4.89 15.26 10.64
N ARG A 217 3.73 15.85 10.33
CA ARG A 217 3.57 17.31 10.26
C ARG A 217 3.48 18.00 11.62
N TYR A 218 3.12 17.26 12.68
CA TYR A 218 2.75 17.83 13.99
C TYR A 218 3.66 17.40 15.16
N LYS A 219 4.42 16.30 15.03
CA LYS A 219 5.10 15.64 16.16
C LYS A 219 6.07 16.51 16.95
N ASP A 220 6.70 17.51 16.33
CA ASP A 220 7.70 18.38 16.97
C ASP A 220 7.16 19.81 17.21
N LYS A 221 5.84 20.00 17.12
CA LYS A 221 5.17 21.29 17.27
C LYS A 221 4.45 21.40 18.60
N THR A 222 4.42 22.59 19.16
CA THR A 222 3.57 22.96 20.29
C THR A 222 2.09 22.95 19.89
N THR A 223 1.19 22.95 20.88
CA THR A 223 -0.26 23.00 20.68
C THR A 223 -0.70 24.14 19.74
N GLN A 224 -0.16 25.35 19.93
CA GLN A 224 -0.49 26.50 19.08
C GLN A 224 0.04 26.31 17.66
N GLU A 225 1.31 25.92 17.51
CA GLU A 225 1.90 25.69 16.19
C GLU A 225 1.21 24.57 15.40
N ARG A 226 0.66 23.55 16.08
CA ARG A 226 -0.14 22.50 15.45
C ARG A 226 -1.44 23.06 14.88
N LEU A 227 -2.11 23.94 15.63
CA LEU A 227 -3.33 24.61 15.18
C LEU A 227 -3.03 25.53 13.99
N ASP A 228 -2.00 26.35 14.10
CA ASP A 228 -1.58 27.28 13.03
C ASP A 228 -1.23 26.50 11.75
N THR A 229 -0.39 25.45 11.88
CA THR A 229 -0.01 24.58 10.75
C THR A 229 -1.22 23.90 10.10
N PHE A 230 -2.26 23.57 10.87
CA PHE A 230 -3.49 23.00 10.33
C PHE A 230 -4.31 24.07 9.58
N LEU A 231 -4.43 25.28 10.15
CA LEU A 231 -5.19 26.38 9.55
C LEU A 231 -4.54 26.91 8.27
N ASP A 232 -3.21 26.95 8.19
CA ASP A 232 -2.45 27.30 6.98
C ASP A 232 -2.80 26.39 5.78
N GLY A 233 -3.22 25.16 6.05
CA GLY A 233 -3.64 24.20 5.04
C GLY A 233 -5.09 24.38 4.56
N ILE A 234 -5.84 25.33 5.13
CA ILE A 234 -7.27 25.51 4.89
C ILE A 234 -7.49 26.85 4.21
N HIS A 235 -8.24 26.85 3.11
CA HIS A 235 -8.78 28.08 2.56
C HIS A 235 -9.92 28.60 3.46
N PRO A 236 -9.73 29.72 4.19
CA PRO A 236 -10.62 30.11 5.26
C PRO A 236 -11.96 30.62 4.72
N THR A 237 -13.04 30.06 5.22
CA THR A 237 -14.40 30.61 5.08
C THR A 237 -15.10 30.52 6.43
N ALA A 238 -16.09 31.36 6.69
CA ALA A 238 -16.80 31.36 7.98
C ALA A 238 -17.39 29.98 8.33
N ILE A 239 -17.85 29.22 7.32
CA ILE A 239 -18.37 27.86 7.50
C ILE A 239 -17.24 26.89 7.89
N ARG A 240 -16.11 26.91 7.17
CA ARG A 240 -14.98 25.99 7.42
C ARG A 240 -14.34 26.26 8.78
N LEU A 241 -14.09 27.53 9.09
CA LEU A 241 -13.57 27.96 10.39
C LEU A 241 -14.53 27.58 11.51
N ALA A 242 -15.84 27.70 11.30
CA ALA A 242 -16.81 27.29 12.29
C ALA A 242 -16.78 25.78 12.56
N ALA A 243 -16.80 24.96 11.50
CA ALA A 243 -16.71 23.51 11.62
C ALA A 243 -15.43 23.05 12.33
N VAL A 244 -14.27 23.60 11.92
CA VAL A 244 -12.97 23.32 12.55
C VAL A 244 -12.96 23.73 14.02
N HIS A 245 -13.32 24.98 14.33
CA HIS A 245 -13.25 25.50 15.69
C HIS A 245 -14.17 24.73 16.62
N ARG A 246 -15.43 24.49 16.21
CA ARG A 246 -16.39 23.77 17.06
C ARG A 246 -16.03 22.29 17.25
N TYR A 247 -15.30 21.69 16.30
CA TYR A 247 -14.76 20.35 16.47
C TYR A 247 -13.54 20.31 17.39
N LEU A 248 -12.54 21.18 17.17
CA LEU A 248 -11.28 21.19 17.92
C LEU A 248 -11.43 21.75 19.34
N LEU A 249 -12.31 22.73 19.52
CA LEU A 249 -12.56 23.45 20.77
C LEU A 249 -14.05 23.38 21.13
N PRO A 250 -14.59 22.18 21.44
CA PRO A 250 -16.03 22.00 21.65
C PRO A 250 -16.56 22.80 22.85
N GLY A 251 -15.73 23.03 23.87
CA GLY A 251 -16.07 23.78 25.08
C GLY A 251 -15.88 25.30 24.99
N ALA A 252 -15.38 25.84 23.88
CA ALA A 252 -15.17 27.28 23.74
C ALA A 252 -16.52 28.03 23.67
N ASP A 253 -16.60 29.18 24.34
CA ASP A 253 -17.79 30.02 24.35
C ASP A 253 -18.00 30.77 23.02
N GLN A 254 -19.17 31.40 22.87
CA GLN A 254 -19.52 32.16 21.67
C GLN A 254 -18.55 33.32 21.43
N ALA A 255 -18.09 34.00 22.48
CA ALA A 255 -17.18 35.14 22.36
C ALA A 255 -15.82 34.71 21.78
N THR A 256 -15.24 33.62 22.30
CA THR A 256 -14.00 33.02 21.80
C THR A 256 -14.15 32.58 20.35
N PHE A 257 -15.26 31.92 20.01
CA PHE A 257 -15.56 31.53 18.63
C PHE A 257 -15.64 32.74 17.68
N ASN A 258 -16.35 33.80 18.08
CA ASN A 258 -16.49 35.01 17.26
C ASN A 258 -15.13 35.65 16.99
N ALA A 259 -14.29 35.75 18.02
CA ALA A 259 -12.93 36.27 17.89
C ALA A 259 -12.09 35.41 16.94
N PHE A 260 -12.15 34.08 17.09
CA PHE A 260 -11.43 33.14 16.22
C PHE A 260 -11.83 33.28 14.75
N VAL A 261 -13.13 33.23 14.44
CA VAL A 261 -13.60 33.29 13.04
C VAL A 261 -13.21 34.63 12.40
N ARG A 262 -13.31 35.74 13.15
CA ARG A 262 -12.90 37.06 12.65
C ARG A 262 -11.40 37.18 12.42
N ALA A 263 -10.58 36.61 13.29
CA ALA A 263 -9.12 36.68 13.20
C ALA A 263 -8.55 35.90 12.01
N HIS A 264 -9.23 34.82 11.59
CA HIS A 264 -8.73 33.91 10.55
C HIS A 264 -9.43 34.07 9.19
N LEU A 265 -10.30 35.07 9.04
CA LEU A 265 -10.86 35.42 7.73
C LEU A 265 -9.92 36.38 7.01
N GLU A 266 -9.29 35.88 5.94
CA GLU A 266 -8.29 36.62 5.15
C GLU A 266 -8.91 37.75 4.28
N GLU A 267 -10.21 37.68 3.96
CA GLU A 267 -10.84 38.61 3.03
C GLU A 267 -11.58 39.77 3.75
N PRO A 268 -11.16 41.05 3.56
CA PRO A 268 -11.81 42.20 4.18
C PRO A 268 -13.31 42.33 3.87
N LYS A 269 -13.75 41.88 2.69
CA LYS A 269 -15.16 41.86 2.28
C LYS A 269 -15.96 40.74 2.94
N ALA A 270 -15.36 39.59 3.19
CA ALA A 270 -16.00 38.50 3.93
C ALA A 270 -16.15 38.87 5.41
N THR A 271 -15.17 39.58 5.97
CA THR A 271 -15.20 40.05 7.36
C THR A 271 -16.21 41.18 7.56
N SER A 272 -16.35 42.12 6.61
CA SER A 272 -17.31 43.23 6.71
C SER A 272 -18.77 42.83 6.53
N THR A 273 -19.04 41.66 5.94
CA THR A 273 -20.40 41.11 5.75
C THR A 273 -20.80 40.10 6.84
N LEU A 274 -19.87 39.74 7.74
CA LEU A 274 -20.11 38.76 8.79
C LEU A 274 -20.75 39.40 10.04
N THR A 275 -22.07 39.28 10.14
CA THR A 275 -22.85 39.79 11.28
C THR A 275 -22.76 38.89 12.52
N ASP A 276 -22.96 39.46 13.71
CA ASP A 276 -23.05 38.68 14.96
C ASP A 276 -24.16 37.62 14.92
N LYS A 277 -25.28 37.93 14.25
CA LYS A 277 -26.36 36.96 14.02
C LYS A 277 -25.86 35.75 13.23
N ARG A 278 -25.13 35.98 12.14
CA ARG A 278 -24.57 34.88 11.33
C ARG A 278 -23.55 34.05 12.13
N LEU A 279 -22.74 34.69 12.96
CA LEU A 279 -21.80 33.99 13.85
C LEU A 279 -22.53 33.14 14.91
N ALA A 280 -23.63 33.64 15.48
CA ALA A 280 -24.48 32.86 16.39
C ALA A 280 -25.09 31.65 15.69
N ASP A 281 -25.62 31.83 14.48
CA ASP A 281 -26.16 30.72 13.67
C ASP A 281 -25.09 29.65 13.40
N LEU A 282 -23.87 30.06 13.02
CA LEU A 282 -22.76 29.14 12.76
C LEU A 282 -22.32 28.40 14.04
N TYR A 283 -22.24 29.08 15.18
CA TYR A 283 -21.86 28.47 16.46
C TYR A 283 -22.81 27.35 16.89
N GLN A 284 -24.11 27.57 16.69
CA GLN A 284 -25.15 26.58 16.95
C GLN A 284 -25.14 25.45 15.92
N SER A 285 -25.09 25.79 14.62
CA SER A 285 -25.20 24.82 13.52
C SER A 285 -24.05 23.81 13.51
N TYR A 286 -22.85 24.23 13.91
CA TYR A 286 -21.65 23.37 13.92
C TYR A 286 -21.28 22.88 15.32
N GLY A 287 -22.21 22.91 16.28
CA GLY A 287 -21.96 22.47 17.65
C GLY A 287 -21.46 21.01 17.77
N PRO A 288 -20.87 20.63 18.92
CA PRO A 288 -20.39 19.28 19.15
C PRO A 288 -21.47 18.22 18.89
N GLY A 289 -21.13 17.19 18.12
CA GLY A 289 -22.06 16.12 17.75
C GLY A 289 -23.03 16.42 16.60
N ALA A 290 -23.02 17.65 16.05
CA ALA A 290 -23.88 18.00 14.90
C ALA A 290 -23.54 17.20 13.63
N TYR A 291 -22.27 16.83 13.46
CA TYR A 291 -21.77 16.09 12.31
C TYR A 291 -20.78 15.01 12.77
N ASN A 292 -20.80 13.87 12.09
CA ASN A 292 -19.80 12.83 12.24
C ASN A 292 -18.44 13.28 11.65
N LEU A 293 -17.37 12.53 11.91
CA LEU A 293 -16.03 12.93 11.48
C LEU A 293 -15.89 13.06 9.93
N PRO A 294 -16.38 12.12 9.10
CA PRO A 294 -16.38 12.28 7.64
C PRO A 294 -17.05 13.59 7.17
N ASP A 295 -18.23 13.89 7.70
CA ASP A 295 -19.01 15.07 7.33
C ASP A 295 -18.29 16.35 7.78
N GLN A 296 -17.69 16.36 8.97
CA GLN A 296 -16.86 17.46 9.44
C GLN A 296 -15.68 17.73 8.50
N GLY A 297 -14.95 16.67 8.10
CA GLY A 297 -13.86 16.81 7.13
C GLY A 297 -14.34 17.35 5.78
N TYR A 298 -15.51 16.89 5.30
CA TYR A 298 -16.11 17.38 4.07
C TYR A 298 -16.46 18.88 4.13
N ILE A 299 -17.13 19.32 5.21
CA ILE A 299 -17.51 20.72 5.43
C ILE A 299 -16.27 21.60 5.52
N ALA A 300 -15.30 21.20 6.34
CA ALA A 300 -14.04 21.92 6.53
C ALA A 300 -13.10 21.85 5.31
N ARG A 301 -13.37 20.96 4.35
CA ARG A 301 -12.51 20.66 3.19
C ARG A 301 -11.11 20.19 3.57
N VAL A 302 -11.03 19.37 4.61
CA VAL A 302 -9.80 18.74 5.13
C VAL A 302 -9.96 17.23 5.18
N HIS A 303 -8.85 16.51 5.29
CA HIS A 303 -8.93 15.07 5.54
C HIS A 303 -9.50 14.82 6.95
N PRO A 304 -10.50 13.96 7.14
CA PRO A 304 -11.12 13.81 8.45
C PRO A 304 -10.14 13.28 9.53
N LEU A 305 -9.27 12.32 9.20
CA LEU A 305 -8.23 11.85 10.13
C LEU A 305 -7.20 12.93 10.52
N ASP A 306 -7.02 13.94 9.68
CA ASP A 306 -6.14 15.08 9.99
C ASP A 306 -6.79 15.98 11.05
N LEU A 307 -8.06 16.34 10.83
CA LEU A 307 -8.87 17.08 11.79
C LEU A 307 -8.97 16.34 13.14
N TRP A 308 -9.20 15.02 13.10
CA TRP A 308 -9.21 14.19 14.30
C TRP A 308 -7.85 14.22 15.02
N LEU A 309 -6.76 14.05 14.28
CA LEU A 309 -5.43 13.98 14.86
C LEU A 309 -5.04 15.29 15.56
N VAL A 310 -5.34 16.44 14.96
CA VAL A 310 -5.11 17.73 15.60
C VAL A 310 -5.93 17.81 16.89
N GLY A 311 -7.23 17.47 16.85
CA GLY A 311 -8.09 17.45 18.04
C GLY A 311 -7.57 16.53 19.16
N TYR A 312 -7.03 15.36 18.79
CA TYR A 312 -6.39 14.43 19.72
C TYR A 312 -5.12 15.02 20.35
N LEU A 313 -4.25 15.61 19.53
CA LEU A 313 -3.00 16.23 19.97
C LEU A 313 -3.19 17.50 20.81
N LEU A 314 -4.32 18.21 20.67
CA LEU A 314 -4.68 19.32 21.57
C LEU A 314 -4.98 18.83 23.00
N LYS A 315 -5.57 17.64 23.13
CA LYS A 315 -5.90 17.03 24.44
C LYS A 315 -4.76 16.20 25.02
N HIS A 316 -3.92 15.65 24.15
CA HIS A 316 -2.80 14.77 24.50
C HIS A 316 -1.51 15.31 23.86
N PRO A 317 -0.94 16.42 24.38
CA PRO A 317 0.18 17.10 23.75
C PRO A 317 1.44 16.22 23.64
N ASP A 318 1.64 15.34 24.64
CA ASP A 318 2.81 14.46 24.78
C ASP A 318 2.60 13.05 24.21
N ALA A 319 1.50 12.81 23.49
CA ALA A 319 1.22 11.50 22.89
C ALA A 319 2.35 11.06 21.94
N GLN A 320 2.54 9.76 21.83
CA GLN A 320 3.34 9.14 20.78
C GLN A 320 2.44 8.66 19.63
N PHE A 321 3.05 8.37 18.47
CA PHE A 321 2.29 7.90 17.31
C PHE A 321 1.48 6.63 17.61
N LYS A 322 2.05 5.71 18.41
CA LYS A 322 1.36 4.47 18.83
C LYS A 322 0.05 4.75 19.57
N ASP A 323 0.01 5.83 20.36
CA ASP A 323 -1.17 6.19 21.15
C ASP A 323 -2.26 6.74 20.24
N ALA A 324 -1.90 7.64 19.32
CA ALA A 324 -2.82 8.16 18.30
C ALA A 324 -3.32 7.06 17.35
N ALA A 325 -2.45 6.10 16.98
CA ALA A 325 -2.82 4.95 16.17
C ALA A 325 -3.74 3.97 16.91
N ALA A 326 -3.56 3.75 18.21
CA ALA A 326 -4.50 2.96 19.01
C ALA A 326 -5.84 3.68 19.17
N ALA A 327 -5.81 4.99 19.50
CA ALA A 327 -7.00 5.78 19.78
C ALA A 327 -7.89 6.00 18.54
N SER A 328 -7.33 6.14 17.33
CA SER A 328 -8.10 6.38 16.10
C SER A 328 -8.72 5.14 15.46
N ARG A 329 -8.74 3.99 16.14
CA ARG A 329 -9.25 2.74 15.53
C ARG A 329 -10.67 2.90 15.00
N PHE A 330 -11.55 3.53 15.78
CA PHE A 330 -12.93 3.76 15.39
C PHE A 330 -13.03 4.78 14.25
N GLU A 331 -12.28 5.87 14.35
CA GLU A 331 -12.30 6.98 13.40
C GLU A 331 -11.75 6.59 12.04
N ARG A 332 -10.74 5.72 11.99
CA ARG A 332 -10.29 5.09 10.74
C ARG A 332 -11.45 4.34 10.09
N GLN A 333 -12.18 3.50 10.82
CA GLN A 333 -13.33 2.78 10.26
C GLN A 333 -14.44 3.74 9.80
N GLU A 334 -14.73 4.78 10.59
CA GLU A 334 -15.77 5.77 10.30
C GLU A 334 -15.50 6.56 9.02
N VAL A 335 -14.25 6.99 8.80
CA VAL A 335 -13.81 7.69 7.57
C VAL A 335 -14.03 6.85 6.32
N TYR A 336 -13.91 5.54 6.45
CA TYR A 336 -14.20 4.57 5.41
C TYR A 336 -15.63 4.01 5.47
N GLY A 337 -16.52 4.62 6.26
CA GLY A 337 -17.92 4.21 6.41
C GLY A 337 -18.68 4.05 5.09
N TRP A 338 -18.26 4.81 4.07
CA TRP A 338 -18.79 4.71 2.70
C TRP A 338 -18.51 3.32 2.06
N LEU A 339 -17.42 2.62 2.41
CA LEU A 339 -17.14 1.27 1.92
C LEU A 339 -18.24 0.28 2.32
N PHE A 340 -18.85 0.47 3.49
CA PHE A 340 -19.91 -0.41 3.99
C PHE A 340 -21.30 -0.03 3.48
N LYS A 341 -21.51 1.24 3.10
CA LYS A 341 -22.81 1.78 2.67
C LYS A 341 -22.96 1.92 1.14
N SER A 342 -21.86 1.88 0.40
CA SER A 342 -21.84 2.17 -1.04
C SER A 342 -22.40 1.01 -1.88
N ARG A 343 -23.24 1.36 -2.87
CA ARG A 343 -23.71 0.44 -3.93
C ARG A 343 -22.65 0.18 -5.01
N HIS A 344 -21.51 0.88 -4.97
CA HIS A 344 -20.47 0.81 -5.99
C HIS A 344 -19.56 -0.41 -5.78
N LYS A 345 -20.05 -1.59 -6.18
CA LYS A 345 -19.35 -2.88 -6.05
C LYS A 345 -17.90 -2.81 -6.54
N GLY A 346 -17.64 -2.16 -7.68
CA GLY A 346 -16.29 -2.07 -8.26
C GLY A 346 -15.26 -1.40 -7.35
N ALA A 347 -15.65 -0.35 -6.60
CA ALA A 347 -14.75 0.32 -5.66
C ALA A 347 -14.41 -0.59 -4.47
N ARG A 348 -15.39 -1.34 -3.96
CA ARG A 348 -15.19 -2.32 -2.87
C ARG A 348 -14.34 -3.49 -3.33
N ASP A 349 -14.63 -4.04 -4.50
CA ASP A 349 -13.85 -5.13 -5.11
C ASP A 349 -12.38 -4.74 -5.27
N SER A 350 -12.09 -3.50 -5.66
CA SER A 350 -10.71 -3.02 -5.76
C SER A 350 -9.98 -3.04 -4.41
N ARG A 351 -10.65 -2.66 -3.31
CA ARG A 351 -10.04 -2.68 -1.97
C ARG A 351 -9.88 -4.09 -1.41
N VAL A 352 -10.86 -4.95 -1.66
CA VAL A 352 -10.77 -6.39 -1.36
C VAL A 352 -9.59 -7.01 -2.12
N ARG A 353 -9.42 -6.71 -3.42
CA ARG A 353 -8.26 -7.17 -4.20
C ARG A 353 -6.93 -6.67 -3.64
N THR A 354 -6.86 -5.43 -3.16
CA THR A 354 -5.64 -4.91 -2.51
C THR A 354 -5.30 -5.72 -1.26
N MET A 355 -6.28 -6.06 -0.43
CA MET A 355 -6.03 -6.88 0.76
C MET A 355 -5.67 -8.33 0.41
N MET A 356 -6.31 -8.91 -0.61
CA MET A 356 -5.93 -10.23 -1.15
C MET A 356 -4.49 -10.24 -1.70
N GLU A 357 -4.04 -9.14 -2.32
CA GLU A 357 -2.65 -8.97 -2.75
C GLU A 357 -1.72 -8.93 -1.53
N VAL A 358 -2.06 -8.16 -0.48
CA VAL A 358 -1.28 -8.12 0.77
C VAL A 358 -1.10 -9.53 1.35
N GLU A 359 -2.16 -10.31 1.45
CA GLU A 359 -2.10 -11.70 1.96
C GLU A 359 -1.24 -12.61 1.09
N ALA A 360 -1.36 -12.52 -0.23
CA ALA A 360 -0.51 -13.29 -1.14
C ALA A 360 0.98 -12.95 -0.95
N PHE A 361 1.29 -11.67 -0.69
CA PHE A 361 2.67 -11.27 -0.40
C PHE A 361 3.17 -11.76 0.96
N LEU A 362 2.31 -12.00 1.96
CA LEU A 362 2.71 -12.65 3.20
C LEU A 362 3.11 -14.11 2.98
N ASP A 363 2.39 -14.87 2.15
CA ASP A 363 2.79 -16.23 1.76
C ASP A 363 4.10 -16.23 0.97
N ILE A 364 4.26 -15.33 0.00
CA ILE A 364 5.50 -15.20 -0.78
C ILE A 364 6.67 -14.82 0.12
N GLU A 365 6.47 -13.91 1.08
CA GLU A 365 7.48 -13.53 2.06
C GLU A 365 7.96 -14.73 2.89
N GLN A 366 7.03 -15.55 3.41
CA GLN A 366 7.37 -16.76 4.16
C GLN A 366 8.20 -17.74 3.31
N ARG A 367 7.84 -17.90 2.03
CA ARG A 367 8.62 -18.72 1.07
C ARG A 367 10.01 -18.14 0.86
N TRP A 368 10.13 -16.82 0.76
CA TRP A 368 11.42 -16.15 0.60
C TRP A 368 12.29 -16.27 1.85
N GLN A 369 11.71 -16.14 3.05
CA GLN A 369 12.40 -16.29 4.34
C GLN A 369 12.97 -17.70 4.52
N ARG A 370 12.22 -18.75 4.13
CA ARG A 370 12.72 -20.14 4.13
C ARG A 370 14.01 -20.33 3.33
N VAL A 371 14.20 -19.54 2.27
CA VAL A 371 15.39 -19.58 1.41
C VAL A 371 16.33 -18.39 1.69
N GLY A 372 16.31 -17.84 2.91
CA GLY A 372 17.27 -16.85 3.39
C GLY A 372 16.98 -15.41 2.97
N TYR A 373 15.70 -15.01 2.86
CA TYR A 373 15.35 -13.58 2.83
C TYR A 373 15.45 -13.00 4.25
N PRO A 374 16.28 -11.98 4.47
CA PRO A 374 16.65 -11.54 5.82
C PRO A 374 15.72 -10.48 6.41
N PHE A 375 14.67 -10.07 5.69
CA PHE A 375 13.79 -8.97 6.13
C PHE A 375 12.44 -9.50 6.62
N ASP A 376 11.91 -8.78 7.61
CA ASP A 376 10.65 -9.12 8.29
C ASP A 376 9.41 -8.81 7.46
N HIS A 377 9.54 -8.05 6.38
CA HIS A 377 8.41 -7.58 5.58
C HIS A 377 8.76 -7.46 4.09
N LEU A 378 7.85 -7.90 3.24
CA LEU A 378 7.87 -7.67 1.80
C LEU A 378 6.88 -6.57 1.39
N VAL A 379 7.26 -5.70 0.45
CA VAL A 379 6.33 -4.70 -0.08
C VAL A 379 5.30 -5.40 -0.98
N PRO A 380 3.98 -5.28 -0.73
CA PRO A 380 2.96 -5.96 -1.51
C PRO A 380 2.69 -5.25 -2.83
N SER A 381 3.61 -5.44 -3.79
CA SER A 381 3.54 -4.86 -5.12
C SER A 381 4.29 -5.74 -6.13
N LEU A 382 3.80 -5.84 -7.36
CA LEU A 382 4.53 -6.55 -8.43
C LEU A 382 5.93 -5.95 -8.69
N ALA A 383 6.15 -4.69 -8.30
CA ALA A 383 7.47 -4.05 -8.35
C ALA A 383 8.54 -4.82 -7.57
N THR A 384 8.14 -5.61 -6.56
CA THR A 384 9.01 -6.48 -5.76
C THR A 384 9.77 -7.51 -6.61
N ALA A 385 9.38 -7.73 -7.86
CA ALA A 385 10.06 -8.65 -8.77
C ALA A 385 11.35 -8.10 -9.42
N ILE A 386 11.65 -6.80 -9.30
CA ILE A 386 12.71 -6.15 -10.10
C ILE A 386 13.65 -5.24 -9.32
#